data_AF-A0A966NTW5-F1
#
_entry.id   AF-A0A966NTW5-F1
#
_cell.length_a   1.000
_cell.length_b   1.000
_cell.length_c   1.000
_cell.angle_alpha   90.00
_cell.angle_beta   90.00
_cell.angle_gamma   90.00
#
_symmetry.space_group_name_H-M   'P 1'
#
loop_
_entity.id
_entity.type
_entity.pdbx_description
1 polymer ?
#
loop_
_entity_poly.entity_id
_entity_poly.type
_entity_poly.pdbx_seq_one_letter_code
_entity_poly.pdbx_strand_id
1 'polypeptide(L)'
;MEPGRRNRQPAHDPRTDARERALHVLYEARAKSSSGRSVIESQVLPVDEMTADIVGGIDDNVEAIDARISNHAVGWTLTLRRPLVIHLALPRALLLV
;
A
#
# COMPACT_ATOMS: atom_id res chain seq x y z
N MET A 1 32.62 -29.77 3.92
CA MET A 1 31.28 -29.95 3.32
C MET A 1 30.40 -28.85 3.88
N GLU A 2 30.32 -27.70 3.21
CA GLU A 2 29.40 -26.63 3.63
C GLU A 2 27.96 -27.03 3.29
N PRO A 3 26.98 -26.87 4.19
CA PRO A 3 25.59 -27.10 3.85
C PRO A 3 25.16 -26.03 2.84
N GLY A 4 24.76 -26.49 1.65
CA GLY A 4 24.34 -25.64 0.54
C GLY A 4 23.30 -24.61 1.00
N ARG A 5 23.59 -23.34 0.68
CA ARG A 5 22.66 -22.22 0.84
C ARG A 5 21.39 -22.58 0.09
N ARG A 6 20.36 -23.04 0.81
CA ARG A 6 19.02 -23.27 0.23
C ARG A 6 18.55 -21.93 -0.31
N ASN A 7 18.51 -21.82 -1.62
CA ASN A 7 17.95 -20.69 -2.33
C ASN A 7 16.45 -20.63 -1.98
N ARG A 8 16.09 -19.91 -0.91
CA ARG A 8 14.71 -19.49 -0.68
C ARG A 8 14.42 -18.44 -1.75
N GLN A 9 14.00 -18.88 -2.92
CA GLN A 9 13.13 -18.03 -3.73
C GLN A 9 11.98 -17.64 -2.80
N PRO A 10 11.71 -16.34 -2.58
CA PRO A 10 10.54 -15.95 -1.82
C PRO A 10 9.35 -16.57 -2.54
N ALA A 11 8.65 -17.47 -1.87
CA ALA A 11 7.39 -17.98 -2.38
C ALA A 11 6.52 -16.76 -2.64
N HIS A 12 5.96 -16.66 -3.85
CA HIS A 12 4.96 -15.66 -4.21
C HIS A 12 3.86 -15.71 -3.13
N ASP A 13 3.86 -14.71 -2.26
CA ASP A 13 2.96 -14.62 -1.12
C ASP A 13 1.76 -13.79 -1.57
N PRO A 14 0.56 -14.38 -1.72
CA PRO A 14 -0.62 -13.69 -2.22
C PRO A 14 -0.93 -12.40 -1.46
N ARG A 15 -0.57 -12.34 -0.17
CA ARG A 15 -0.71 -11.12 0.62
C ARG A 15 0.21 -10.04 0.10
N THR A 16 1.48 -10.36 -0.10
CA THR A 16 2.50 -9.46 -0.66
C THR A 16 2.07 -8.94 -2.03
N ASP A 17 1.53 -9.80 -2.88
CA ASP A 17 1.04 -9.40 -4.22
C ASP A 17 -0.18 -8.48 -4.12
N ALA A 18 -1.14 -8.78 -3.24
CA ALA A 18 -2.30 -7.92 -3.00
C ALA A 18 -1.88 -6.53 -2.48
N ARG A 19 -0.86 -6.46 -1.63
CA ARG A 19 -0.32 -5.20 -1.11
C ARG A 19 0.38 -4.39 -2.20
N GLU A 20 1.17 -5.04 -3.03
CA GLU A 20 1.79 -4.40 -4.19
C GLU A 20 0.73 -3.90 -5.18
N ARG A 21 -0.32 -4.68 -5.41
CA ARG A 21 -1.42 -4.26 -6.28
C ARG A 21 -2.17 -3.06 -5.69
N ALA A 22 -2.45 -3.07 -4.39
CA ALA A 22 -3.07 -1.94 -3.70
C ALA A 22 -2.20 -0.67 -3.80
N LEU A 23 -0.87 -0.82 -3.69
CA LEU A 23 0.09 0.27 -3.90
C LEU A 23 -0.10 0.93 -5.27
N HIS A 24 -0.19 0.13 -6.33
CA HIS A 24 -0.39 0.64 -7.69
C HIS A 24 -1.75 1.34 -7.86
N VAL A 25 -2.82 0.78 -7.29
CA VAL A 25 -4.16 1.40 -7.33
C VAL A 25 -4.16 2.77 -6.64
N LEU A 26 -3.59 2.87 -5.44
CA LEU A 26 -3.52 4.13 -4.68
C LEU A 26 -2.61 5.17 -5.34
N TYR A 27 -1.53 4.71 -5.99
CA TYR A 27 -0.67 5.56 -6.82
C TYR A 27 -1.48 6.19 -7.96
N GLU A 28 -2.21 5.36 -8.70
CA GLU A 28 -3.03 5.79 -9.83
C GLU A 28 -4.13 6.76 -9.39
N ALA A 29 -4.81 6.44 -8.29
CA ALA A 29 -5.87 7.28 -7.71
C ALA A 29 -5.35 8.67 -7.39
N ARG A 30 -4.19 8.75 -6.73
CA ARG A 30 -3.52 10.02 -6.46
C ARG A 30 -3.13 10.77 -7.73
N ALA A 31 -2.53 10.08 -8.70
CA ALA A 31 -2.12 10.70 -9.97
C ALA A 31 -3.31 11.30 -10.74
N LYS A 32 -4.48 10.66 -10.63
CA LYS A 32 -5.74 11.10 -11.25
C LYS A 32 -6.60 12.01 -10.36
N SER A 33 -6.17 12.28 -9.13
CA SER A 33 -6.98 12.98 -8.11
C SER A 33 -8.37 12.34 -7.91
N SER A 34 -8.45 11.02 -7.96
CA SER A 34 -9.65 10.21 -7.73
C SER A 34 -9.52 9.37 -6.46
N SER A 35 -10.60 8.71 -6.03
CA SER A 35 -10.55 7.72 -4.93
C SER A 35 -9.94 6.40 -5.41
N GLY A 36 -9.41 5.61 -4.47
CA GLY A 36 -8.94 4.25 -4.75
C GLY A 36 -10.07 3.34 -5.24
N ARG A 37 -11.26 3.46 -4.64
CA ARG A 37 -12.47 2.75 -5.10
C ARG A 37 -12.82 3.05 -6.56
N SER A 38 -12.78 4.31 -6.96
CA SER A 38 -13.06 4.70 -8.35
C SER A 38 -12.04 4.07 -9.32
N VAL A 39 -10.78 3.97 -8.92
CA VAL A 39 -9.75 3.28 -9.72
C VAL A 39 -10.04 1.79 -9.84
N ILE A 40 -10.46 1.13 -8.75
CA ILE A 40 -10.86 -0.29 -8.76
C ILE A 40 -12.04 -0.51 -9.70
N GLU A 41 -13.09 0.29 -9.59
CA GLU A 41 -14.29 0.20 -10.44
C GLU A 41 -13.97 0.41 -11.92
N SER A 42 -12.92 1.16 -12.23
CA SER A 42 -12.48 1.40 -13.61
C SER A 42 -11.60 0.29 -14.21
N GLN A 43 -11.19 -0.71 -13.43
CA GLN A 43 -10.34 -1.79 -13.93
C GLN A 43 -11.12 -2.70 -14.88
N VAL A 44 -10.46 -3.12 -15.96
CA VAL A 44 -11.04 -4.08 -16.93
C VAL A 44 -11.27 -5.45 -16.30
N LEU A 45 -10.37 -5.85 -15.39
CA LEU A 45 -10.47 -7.10 -14.64
C LEU A 45 -10.72 -6.79 -13.16
N PRO A 46 -11.52 -7.61 -12.47
CA PRO A 46 -11.72 -7.45 -11.04
C PRO A 46 -10.37 -7.55 -10.31
N VAL A 47 -10.21 -6.72 -9.29
CA VAL A 47 -9.09 -6.82 -8.37
C VAL A 47 -9.37 -7.92 -7.34
N ASP A 48 -8.30 -8.48 -6.78
CA ASP A 48 -8.40 -9.42 -5.66
C ASP A 48 -9.08 -8.78 -4.43
N GLU A 49 -9.80 -9.58 -3.63
CA GLU A 49 -10.56 -9.13 -2.46
C GLU A 49 -9.68 -8.40 -1.44
N MET A 50 -8.49 -8.94 -1.12
CA MET A 50 -7.58 -8.30 -0.17
C MET A 50 -7.06 -6.95 -0.70
N THR A 51 -6.89 -6.84 -2.02
CA THR A 51 -6.55 -5.54 -2.64
C THR A 51 -7.70 -4.54 -2.45
N ALA A 52 -8.94 -4.96 -2.71
CA ALA A 52 -10.12 -4.11 -2.55
C ALA A 52 -10.30 -3.65 -1.09
N ASP A 53 -10.12 -4.57 -0.13
CA ASP A 53 -10.22 -4.28 1.30
C ASP A 53 -9.16 -3.28 1.76
N ILE A 54 -7.91 -3.45 1.34
CA ILE A 54 -6.82 -2.51 1.68
C ILE A 54 -7.15 -1.12 1.14
N VAL A 55 -7.54 -1.04 -0.13
CA VAL A 55 -7.83 0.25 -0.79
C VAL A 55 -9.07 0.91 -0.18
N GLY A 56 -10.14 0.16 0.03
CA GLY A 56 -11.37 0.66 0.66
C GLY A 56 -11.13 1.13 2.10
N GLY A 57 -10.38 0.35 2.88
CA GLY A 57 -10.02 0.70 4.25
C GLY A 57 -9.16 1.97 4.33
N ILE A 58 -8.27 2.20 3.36
CA ILE A 58 -7.48 3.43 3.29
C ILE A 58 -8.36 4.62 2.90
N ASP A 59 -9.21 4.48 1.88
CA ASP A 59 -10.14 5.53 1.45
C ASP A 59 -11.06 5.98 2.63
N ASP A 60 -11.53 5.04 3.46
CA ASP A 60 -12.40 5.33 4.60
C ASP A 60 -11.69 6.02 5.77
N ASN A 61 -10.38 5.86 5.87
CA ASN A 61 -9.61 6.28 7.05
C ASN A 61 -8.52 7.30 6.71
N VAL A 62 -8.54 7.91 5.52
CA VAL A 62 -7.46 8.76 5.01
C VAL A 62 -7.08 9.88 5.99
N GLU A 63 -8.07 10.60 6.53
CA GLU A 63 -7.82 11.70 7.47
C GLU A 63 -7.20 11.20 8.79
N ALA A 64 -7.70 10.09 9.32
CA ALA A 64 -7.19 9.49 10.55
C ALA A 64 -5.77 8.93 10.36
N ILE A 65 -5.49 8.32 9.20
CA ILE A 65 -4.17 7.83 8.82
C ILE A 65 -3.20 9.00 8.71
N ASP A 66 -3.58 10.06 7.99
CA ASP A 66 -2.75 11.25 7.80
C ASP A 66 -2.46 11.97 9.13
N ALA A 67 -3.46 12.08 10.01
CA ALA A 67 -3.27 12.64 11.35
C ALA A 67 -2.27 11.82 12.17
N ARG A 68 -2.38 10.48 12.14
CA ARG A 68 -1.44 9.58 12.83
C ARG A 68 -0.04 9.66 12.26
N ILE A 69 0.10 9.68 10.94
CA ILE A 69 1.41 9.83 10.27
C ILE A 69 2.04 11.17 10.67
N SER A 70 1.26 12.26 10.62
CA SER A 70 1.72 13.61 10.98
C SER A 70 2.24 13.67 12.43
N ASN A 71 1.56 13.00 13.36
CA ASN A 71 1.94 12.98 14.78
C ASN A 71 3.25 12.23 15.05
N HIS A 72 3.63 11.29 14.18
CA HIS A 72 4.85 10.49 14.34
C HIS A 72 5.97 10.87 13.36
N ALA A 73 5.68 11.71 12.37
CA ALA A 73 6.65 12.20 11.39
C ALA A 73 7.47 13.38 11.93
N VAL A 74 8.35 13.11 12.92
CA VAL A 74 9.26 14.14 13.47
C VAL A 74 10.28 14.57 12.40
N GLY A 75 10.22 15.85 12.00
CA GLY A 75 11.16 16.48 11.05
C GLY A 75 10.76 16.38 9.57
N TRP A 76 9.59 15.81 9.25
CA TRP A 76 9.13 15.61 7.87
C TRP A 76 7.72 16.19 7.71
N THR A 77 7.63 17.48 7.38
CA THR A 77 6.35 18.14 7.10
C THR A 77 5.67 17.53 5.88
N LEU A 78 4.40 17.13 6.03
CA LEU A 78 3.53 16.58 4.97
C LEU A 78 3.39 17.49 3.73
N THR A 79 3.76 18.76 3.85
CA THR A 79 3.55 19.84 2.89
C THR A 79 4.47 19.76 1.65
N LEU A 80 5.58 19.03 1.70
CA LEU A 80 6.53 18.95 0.58
C LEU A 80 6.27 17.68 -0.25
N ARG A 81 5.84 17.87 -1.51
CA ARG A 81 5.70 16.85 -2.57
C ARG A 81 6.58 15.63 -2.32
N ARG A 82 6.01 14.54 -1.81
CA ARG A 82 6.69 13.25 -1.68
C ARG A 82 6.36 12.35 -2.88
N PRO A 83 7.35 11.64 -3.45
CA PRO A 83 7.08 10.50 -4.32
C PRO A 83 6.38 9.38 -3.53
N LEU A 84 5.39 8.75 -4.18
CA LEU A 84 4.41 7.79 -3.62
C LEU A 84 5.01 6.58 -2.88
N VAL A 85 6.27 6.27 -3.12
CA VAL A 85 7.05 5.23 -2.41
C VAL A 85 7.10 5.44 -0.89
N ILE A 86 7.09 6.68 -0.38
CA ILE A 86 7.29 6.92 1.06
C ILE A 86 6.00 6.81 1.89
N HIS A 87 4.81 6.99 1.31
CA HIS A 87 3.55 6.76 2.04
C HIS A 87 3.23 5.26 2.20
N LEU A 88 3.69 4.43 1.26
CA LEU A 88 3.46 2.99 1.29
C LEU A 88 4.61 2.18 1.90
N ALA A 89 5.76 2.80 2.15
CA ALA A 89 6.93 2.17 2.76
C ALA A 89 6.99 2.34 4.29
N LEU A 90 5.86 2.26 5.00
CA LEU A 90 5.88 1.91 6.42
C LEU A 90 5.79 0.38 6.54
N PRO A 91 6.89 -0.34 6.82
CA PRO A 91 6.90 -1.80 6.85
C PRO A 91 6.25 -2.39 8.13
N ARG A 92 5.37 -1.64 8.81
CA ARG A 92 4.92 -1.98 10.18
C ARG A 92 3.42 -1.81 10.45
N ALA A 93 2.60 -1.69 9.42
CA ALA A 93 1.13 -1.69 9.56
C ALA A 93 0.47 -2.97 9.02
N LEU A 94 1.27 -3.98 8.68
CA LEU A 94 0.86 -5.08 7.83
C LEU A 94 1.01 -6.46 8.50
N LEU A 95 1.14 -6.42 9.82
CA LEU A 95 1.34 -7.56 10.71
C LEU A 95 0.34 -7.49 11.86
N LEU A 96 -0.97 -7.38 11.55
CA LEU A 96 -2.04 -7.54 12.55
C LEU A 96 -3.34 -8.12 11.96
N VAL A 97 -3.23 -8.90 10.87
CA VAL A 97 -4.21 -9.94 10.48
C VAL A 97 -3.42 -11.14 10.01
#